data_AF-A0A3B9WCR1-F1
#
_entry.id   AF-A0A3B9WCR1-F1
#
_cell.length_a   1.000
_cell.length_b   1.000
_cell.length_c   1.000
_cell.angle_alpha   90.00
_cell.angle_beta   90.00
_cell.angle_gamma   90.00
#
_symmetry.space_group_name_H-M   'P 1'
#
loop_
_entity.id
_entity.type
_entity.pdbx_description
1 polymer ?
#
loop_
_entity_poly.entity_id
_entity_poly.type
_entity_poly.pdbx_seq_one_letter_code
_entity_poly.pdbx_strand_id
1 'polypeptide(L)'
;MADRSLRGIRLGASSLQSEEGVVFHERANHTYVCTQCGRETVMTFAADAELPEAWECRTCGAEAVLRVGDTVVEVDHSGDKVARTHWDML
;
A
#
# COMPACT_ATOMS: atom_id res chain seq x y z
N MET A 1 -0.60 42.92 27.06
CA MET A 1 0.67 42.55 26.40
C MET A 1 0.91 41.06 26.65
N ALA A 2 0.45 40.21 25.75
CA ALA A 2 0.82 38.79 25.76
C ALA A 2 2.01 38.64 24.80
N ASP A 3 3.21 38.94 25.29
CA ASP A 3 4.45 38.74 24.57
C ASP A 3 4.83 37.24 24.60
N ARG A 4 4.02 36.42 23.94
CA ARG A 4 4.37 35.02 23.68
C ARG A 4 4.13 34.70 22.23
N SER A 5 5.22 34.59 21.47
CA SER A 5 5.20 34.22 20.06
C SER A 5 4.48 32.89 19.85
N LEU A 6 3.48 32.86 18.96
CA LEU A 6 2.89 31.62 18.47
C LEU A 6 3.94 30.90 17.60
N ARG A 7 4.29 29.66 17.95
CA ARG A 7 5.16 28.81 17.13
C ARG A 7 4.32 27.69 16.52
N GLY A 8 4.16 27.71 15.20
CA GLY A 8 3.59 26.59 14.44
C GLY A 8 4.64 25.50 14.23
N ILE A 9 4.26 24.23 14.40
CA ILE A 9 5.10 23.08 14.08
C ILE A 9 4.27 22.13 13.21
N ARG A 10 4.87 21.59 12.15
CA ARG A 10 4.24 20.59 11.26
C ARG A 10 4.28 19.19 11.88
N LEU A 11 3.35 18.32 11.49
CA LEU A 11 3.45 16.89 11.81
C LEU A 11 4.57 16.26 10.96
N GLY A 12 5.60 15.76 11.63
CA GLY A 12 6.76 15.11 11.00
C GLY A 12 8.05 15.34 11.79
N ALA A 13 9.01 14.42 11.66
CA ALA A 13 10.34 14.55 12.27
C ALA A 13 11.37 15.00 11.23
N SER A 14 12.34 15.82 11.65
CA SER A 14 13.53 16.13 10.87
C SER A 14 14.74 15.43 11.49
N SER A 15 15.47 14.64 10.70
CA SER A 15 16.74 14.03 11.12
C SER A 15 17.94 14.87 10.68
N LEU A 16 19.08 14.67 11.34
CA LEU A 16 20.37 15.27 10.97
C LEU A 16 21.29 14.26 10.26
N GLN A 17 20.72 13.23 9.63
CA GLN A 17 21.51 12.21 8.95
C GLN A 17 22.07 12.74 7.62
N SER A 18 23.29 12.33 7.28
CA SER A 18 23.94 12.64 6.00
C SER A 18 23.58 11.57 4.97
N GLU A 19 23.54 11.96 3.69
CA GLU A 19 23.39 11.03 2.55
C GLU A 19 24.74 10.41 2.13
N GLU A 20 25.85 10.91 2.66
CA GLU A 20 27.20 10.44 2.32
C GLU A 20 27.41 8.99 2.78
N GLY A 21 27.76 8.11 1.84
CA GLY A 21 28.01 6.69 2.11
C GLY A 21 26.76 5.82 2.23
N VAL A 22 25.57 6.33 1.92
CA VAL A 22 24.34 5.51 1.93
C VAL A 22 24.35 4.50 0.80
N VAL A 23 24.23 3.22 1.16
CA VAL A 23 24.04 2.10 0.23
C VAL A 23 22.58 1.66 0.30
N PHE A 24 21.92 1.56 -0.85
CA PHE A 24 20.54 1.10 -0.91
C PHE A 24 20.45 -0.39 -0.58
N HIS A 25 19.45 -0.76 0.21
CA HIS A 25 19.09 -2.15 0.40
C HIS A 25 18.56 -2.75 -0.90
N GLU A 26 18.68 -4.08 -1.03
CA GLU A 26 18.20 -4.79 -2.21
C GLU A 26 16.68 -4.67 -2.34
N ARG A 27 16.21 -4.48 -3.57
CA ARG A 27 14.80 -4.20 -3.89
C ARG A 27 14.39 -4.91 -5.17
N ALA A 28 13.15 -5.35 -5.23
CA ALA A 28 12.55 -6.05 -6.35
C ALA A 28 11.29 -5.34 -6.83
N ASN A 29 11.02 -5.43 -8.14
CA ASN A 29 9.82 -4.87 -8.76
C ASN A 29 8.79 -5.97 -8.98
N HIS A 30 7.57 -5.71 -8.55
CA HIS A 30 6.43 -6.61 -8.67
C HIS A 30 5.26 -5.89 -9.33
N THR A 31 4.63 -6.56 -10.28
CA THR A 31 3.50 -5.99 -11.04
C THR A 31 2.20 -6.44 -10.41
N TYR A 32 1.29 -5.50 -10.15
CA TYR A 32 -0.08 -5.78 -9.74
C TYR A 32 -1.04 -5.35 -10.83
N VAL A 33 -2.08 -6.15 -11.07
CA VAL A 33 -3.12 -5.90 -12.08
C VAL A 33 -4.44 -5.62 -11.39
N CYS A 34 -5.03 -4.45 -11.64
CA CYS A 34 -6.31 -4.09 -11.03
C CYS A 34 -7.45 -4.94 -11.57
N THR A 35 -8.26 -5.51 -10.67
CA THR A 35 -9.42 -6.35 -11.02
C THR A 35 -10.57 -5.56 -11.65
N GLN A 36 -10.62 -4.24 -11.43
CA GLN A 36 -11.70 -3.37 -11.92
C GLN A 36 -11.34 -2.61 -13.20
N CYS A 37 -10.18 -1.93 -13.22
CA CYS A 37 -9.79 -1.09 -14.35
C CYS A 37 -8.76 -1.73 -15.28
N GLY A 38 -8.24 -2.92 -14.94
CA GLY A 38 -7.23 -3.64 -15.73
C GLY A 38 -5.86 -2.98 -15.81
N ARG A 39 -5.63 -1.87 -15.09
CA ARG A 39 -4.35 -1.16 -15.10
C ARG A 39 -3.29 -1.94 -14.34
N GLU A 40 -2.14 -2.08 -14.96
CA GLU A 40 -0.94 -2.63 -14.32
C GLU A 40 -0.19 -1.54 -13.57
N THR A 41 0.29 -1.86 -12.37
CA THR A 41 1.12 -0.96 -11.58
C THR A 41 2.34 -1.71 -11.06
N VAL A 42 3.52 -1.17 -11.32
CA VAL A 42 4.80 -1.74 -10.84
C VAL A 42 5.13 -1.16 -9.47
N MET A 43 5.10 -2.00 -8.44
CA MET A 43 5.47 -1.67 -7.06
C MET A 43 6.89 -2.17 -6.77
N THR A 44 7.65 -1.38 -6.02
CA THR A 44 8.99 -1.76 -5.56
C THR A 44 8.93 -2.16 -4.09
N PHE A 45 9.35 -3.38 -3.78
CA PHE A 45 9.48 -3.91 -2.44
C PHE A 45 10.95 -4.18 -2.11
N ALA A 46 11.27 -4.35 -0.83
CA ALA A 46 12.56 -4.91 -0.45
C ALA A 46 12.67 -6.35 -0.99
N ALA A 47 13.87 -6.80 -1.35
CA ALA A 47 14.04 -8.13 -1.95
C ALA A 47 13.72 -9.28 -0.98
N ASP A 48 13.80 -9.03 0.32
CA ASP A 48 13.50 -9.96 1.41
C ASP A 48 12.09 -9.79 1.99
N ALA A 49 11.27 -8.88 1.44
CA ALA A 49 9.91 -8.67 1.91
C ALA A 49 8.98 -9.80 1.43
N GLU A 50 8.06 -10.22 2.29
CA GLU A 50 6.93 -11.06 1.89
C GLU A 50 5.92 -10.22 1.11
N LEU A 51 5.55 -10.70 -0.08
CA LEU A 51 4.70 -9.97 -1.02
C LEU A 51 3.23 -10.27 -0.72
N PRO A 52 2.39 -9.25 -0.52
CA PRO A 52 0.96 -9.46 -0.39
C PRO A 52 0.34 -9.89 -1.73
N GLU A 53 -0.68 -10.73 -1.68
CA GLU A 53 -1.39 -11.19 -2.88
C GLU A 53 -2.23 -10.07 -3.52
N ALA A 54 -2.73 -9.15 -2.70
CA ALA A 54 -3.55 -8.01 -3.09
C ALA A 54 -2.89 -6.68 -2.67
N TRP A 55 -3.07 -5.65 -3.50
CA TRP A 55 -2.63 -4.28 -3.26
C TRP A 55 -3.67 -3.27 -3.75
N GLU A 56 -3.64 -2.06 -3.20
CA GLU A 56 -4.54 -0.99 -3.63
C GLU A 56 -4.09 -0.39 -4.99
N CYS A 57 -5.01 -0.35 -5.96
CA CYS A 57 -4.75 0.25 -7.26
C CYS A 57 -4.57 1.78 -7.13
N ARG A 58 -3.42 2.29 -7.56
CA ARG A 58 -3.09 3.73 -7.52
C ARG A 58 -4.02 4.65 -8.32
N THR A 59 -4.80 4.10 -9.26
CA THR A 59 -5.73 4.92 -10.07
C THR A 59 -7.11 5.02 -9.44
N CYS A 60 -7.69 3.88 -9.04
CA CYS A 60 -9.11 3.78 -8.72
C CYS A 60 -9.38 3.33 -7.28
N GLY A 61 -8.34 3.00 -6.51
CA GLY A 61 -8.46 2.51 -5.13
C GLY A 61 -9.02 1.09 -5.02
N ALA A 62 -9.38 0.45 -6.13
CA ALA A 62 -9.85 -0.93 -6.11
C ALA A 62 -8.70 -1.93 -5.88
N GLU A 63 -9.06 -3.17 -5.58
CA GLU A 63 -8.10 -4.26 -5.42
C GLU A 63 -7.34 -4.54 -6.73
N ALA A 64 -6.03 -4.73 -6.59
CA ALA A 64 -5.14 -5.20 -7.64
C ALA A 64 -4.40 -6.44 -7.15
N VAL A 65 -4.33 -7.46 -8.00
CA VAL A 65 -3.76 -8.76 -7.67
C VAL A 65 -2.35 -8.88 -8.21
N LEU A 66 -1.47 -9.57 -7.47
CA LEU A 66 -0.08 -9.79 -7.86
C LEU A 66 -0.01 -10.60 -9.16
N ARG A 67 0.83 -10.18 -10.11
CA ARG A 67 1.14 -10.90 -11.33
C ARG A 67 2.44 -11.69 -11.13
N VAL A 68 2.37 -13.00 -11.34
CA VAL A 68 3.52 -13.92 -11.29
C VAL A 68 3.69 -14.53 -12.69
N GLY A 69 4.69 -14.04 -13.42
CA GLY A 69 4.89 -14.42 -14.82
C GLY A 69 3.73 -13.98 -15.71
N ASP A 70 3.07 -14.93 -16.36
CA ASP A 70 1.93 -14.65 -17.25
C ASP A 70 0.56 -14.79 -16.56
N THR A 71 0.54 -15.22 -15.28
CA THR A 71 -0.69 -15.43 -14.52
C THR A 71 -0.84 -14.41 -13.40
N VAL A 72 -2.09 -14.15 -13.02
CA VAL A 72 -2.43 -13.38 -11.81
C VAL A 72 -2.73 -14.34 -10.66
N VAL A 73 -2.41 -13.92 -9.44
CA VAL A 73 -2.78 -14.65 -8.22
C VAL A 73 -4.28 -14.48 -8.00
N GLU A 74 -4.96 -15.58 -7.66
CA GLU A 74 -6.36 -15.57 -7.22
C GLU A 74 -6.39 -15.39 -5.70
N VAL A 75 -7.08 -14.36 -5.23
CA VAL A 75 -7.20 -14.03 -3.81
C VAL A 75 -8.47 -14.70 -3.25
N ASP A 76 -8.32 -15.47 -2.18
CA ASP A 76 -9.45 -16.18 -1.56
C ASP A 76 -10.24 -15.25 -0.61
N HIS A 77 -11.40 -14.80 -1.09
CA HIS A 77 -12.37 -14.01 -0.32
C HIS A 77 -13.48 -14.86 0.31
N SER A 78 -13.38 -16.20 0.29
CA SER A 78 -14.42 -17.09 0.83
C SER A 78 -14.64 -16.95 2.34
N GLY A 79 -13.64 -16.42 3.06
CA GLY A 79 -13.69 -16.12 4.50
C GLY A 79 -14.40 -14.82 4.86
N ASP A 80 -14.77 -14.00 3.86
CA ASP A 80 -15.35 -12.69 4.11
C ASP A 80 -16.72 -12.79 4.76
N LYS A 81 -16.87 -12.05 5.86
CA LYS A 81 -18.16 -11.96 6.54
C LYS A 81 -19.08 -11.06 5.73
N VAL A 82 -20.20 -11.64 5.32
CA VAL A 82 -21.29 -10.88 4.70
C VAL A 82 -21.83 -9.87 5.72
N ALA A 83 -22.08 -8.65 5.25
CA ALA A 83 -22.71 -7.61 6.06
C ALA A 83 -24.10 -8.09 6.53
N ARG A 84 -24.44 -7.84 7.79
CA ARG A 84 -25.76 -8.17 8.34
C ARG A 84 -26.85 -7.50 7.51
N THR A 85 -27.83 -8.27 7.09
CA THR A 85 -29.00 -7.79 6.38
C THR A 85 -30.09 -7.39 7.36
N HIS A 86 -31.12 -6.69 6.88
CA HIS A 86 -32.30 -6.38 7.68
C HIS A 86 -32.98 -7.66 8.22
N TRP A 87 -32.95 -8.76 7.46
CA TRP A 87 -33.53 -10.04 7.86
C TRP A 87 -32.80 -10.69 9.05
N ASP A 88 -31.50 -10.47 9.19
CA ASP A 88 -30.70 -11.00 10.31
C ASP A 88 -30.97 -10.25 11.63
N MET A 89 -31.76 -9.16 11.60
CA MET A 89 -32.02 -8.28 12.74
C MET A 89 -33.47 -8.31 13.26
N LEU A 90 -34.32 -9.18 12.68
CA LEU A 90 -35.69 -9.46 13.18
C LEU A 90 -35.68 -10.58 14.21
#